data_AF-A0A0T5ZWG2-F1
#
_entry.id   AF-A0A0T5ZWG2-F1
#
_cell.length_a   1.000
_cell.length_b   1.000
_cell.length_c   1.000
_cell.angle_alpha   90.00
_cell.angle_beta   90.00
_cell.angle_gamma   90.00
#
_symmetry.space_group_name_H-M   'P 1'
#
loop_
_entity.id
_entity.type
_entity.pdbx_description
1 polymer ?
#
loop_
_entity_poly.entity_id
_entity_poly.type
_entity_poly.pdbx_seq_one_letter_code
_entity_poly.pdbx_strand_id
1 'polypeptide(L)'
;MRQKNYYWMMIGIALSVVVLILIAYSTEKIPEGTNPSGKSGIKFYDPHLQAKEFIAYYNSIALTPEQEKIKSEALSAISAPCCSNYSILTCCCPCNLAKSVWGLSNFLIADHNYSAKQVKEAVSEWIHFTNKDGYAGNACYRGRCDSPFGEDGCGGMDERKIF
;
A
#
# COMPACT_ATOMS: atom_id res chain seq x y z
N MET A 1 22.45 58.84 12.53
CA MET A 1 23.05 57.75 11.71
C MET A 1 23.21 56.40 12.44
N ARG A 2 22.79 56.25 13.72
CA ARG A 2 23.02 55.00 14.48
C ARG A 2 21.89 53.95 14.33
N GLN A 3 20.66 54.39 14.06
CA GLN A 3 19.45 53.54 14.12
C GLN A 3 19.23 52.67 12.87
N LYS A 4 19.62 53.13 11.68
CA LYS A 4 19.55 52.34 10.43
C LYS A 4 20.44 51.09 10.49
N ASN A 5 21.61 51.18 11.15
CA ASN A 5 22.54 50.05 11.24
C ASN A 5 22.00 48.92 12.12
N TYR A 6 21.21 49.22 13.16
CA TYR A 6 20.55 48.20 13.97
C TYR A 6 19.46 47.47 13.19
N TYR A 7 18.71 48.16 12.32
CA TYR A 7 17.63 47.53 11.57
C TYR A 7 18.15 46.50 10.54
N TRP A 8 19.21 46.85 9.80
CA TRP A 8 19.86 45.93 8.86
C TRP A 8 20.58 44.77 9.57
N MET A 9 21.16 45.01 10.76
CA MET A 9 21.76 43.97 11.59
C MET A 9 20.70 42.98 12.12
N MET A 10 19.55 43.48 12.56
CA MET A 10 18.46 42.63 13.08
C MET A 10 17.78 41.81 11.97
N ILE A 11 17.66 42.34 10.75
CA ILE A 11 17.17 41.58 9.59
C ILE A 11 18.17 40.48 9.19
N GLY A 12 19.47 40.79 9.19
CA GLY A 12 20.51 39.79 8.94
C GLY A 12 20.49 38.65 9.96
N ILE A 13 20.34 38.97 11.25
CA ILE A 13 20.21 37.98 12.32
C ILE A 13 18.93 37.16 12.17
N ALA A 14 17.79 37.78 11.89
CA ALA A 14 16.51 37.08 11.71
C ALA A 14 16.54 36.11 10.51
N LEU A 15 17.11 36.51 9.37
CA LEU A 15 17.28 35.64 8.21
C LEU A 15 18.25 34.47 8.50
N SER A 16 19.33 34.73 9.25
CA SER A 16 20.27 33.70 9.68
C SER A 16 19.61 32.67 10.60
N VAL A 17 18.76 33.12 11.53
CA VAL A 17 18.02 32.25 12.45
C VAL A 17 16.98 31.40 11.70
N VAL A 18 16.27 31.96 10.72
CA VAL A 18 15.31 31.20 9.90
C VAL A 18 16.01 30.13 9.06
N VAL A 19 17.15 30.44 8.45
CA VAL A 19 17.95 29.45 7.71
C VAL A 19 18.47 28.35 8.63
N LEU A 20 18.93 28.68 9.83
CA LEU A 20 19.37 27.69 10.81
C LEU A 20 18.22 26.80 11.33
N ILE A 21 17.02 27.35 11.52
CA ILE A 21 15.82 26.58 11.89
C ILE A 21 15.42 25.62 10.76
N LEU A 22 15.49 26.06 9.49
CA LEU A 22 15.20 25.20 8.34
C LEU A 22 16.23 24.08 8.17
N ILE A 23 17.52 24.36 8.43
CA ILE A 23 18.57 23.32 8.43
C ILE A 23 18.36 22.35 9.60
N ALA A 24 17.99 22.83 10.78
CA ALA A 24 17.70 21.98 11.94
C ALA A 24 16.51 21.03 11.67
N TYR A 25 15.43 21.53 11.06
CA TYR A 25 14.30 20.70 10.63
C TYR A 25 14.70 19.62 9.61
N SER A 26 15.67 19.90 8.75
CA SER A 26 16.13 18.93 7.75
C SER A 26 17.05 17.83 8.34
N THR A 27 17.42 17.95 9.63
CA THR A 27 18.36 17.04 10.31
C THR A 27 17.74 16.24 11.46
N GLU A 28 16.41 16.25 11.62
CA GLU A 28 15.76 15.20 12.41
C GLU A 28 15.95 13.87 11.68
N LYS A 29 17.07 13.22 11.99
CA LYS A 29 17.28 11.81 11.74
C LYS A 29 16.08 11.09 12.33
N ILE A 30 15.25 10.54 11.45
CA ILE A 30 14.22 9.58 11.81
C ILE A 30 14.93 8.54 12.70
N PRO A 31 14.48 8.34 13.95
CA PRO A 31 15.09 7.37 14.83
C PRO A 31 15.03 6.03 14.12
N GLU A 32 16.20 5.41 13.97
CA GLU A 32 16.40 4.08 13.39
C GLU A 32 15.80 3.04 14.36
N GLY A 33 14.48 3.05 14.44
CA GLY A 33 13.67 2.12 15.20
C GLY A 33 13.45 0.89 14.35
N THR A 34 14.13 -0.21 14.71
CA THR A 34 13.76 -1.61 14.44
C THR A 34 12.82 -1.80 13.25
N ASN A 35 13.38 -1.97 12.05
CA ASN A 35 12.64 -2.22 10.82
C ASN A 35 11.70 -3.43 10.94
N PRO A 36 10.35 -3.26 10.90
CA PRO A 36 9.40 -4.35 10.76
C PRO A 36 8.90 -4.50 9.31
N SER A 37 9.48 -3.77 8.35
CA SER A 37 9.07 -3.83 6.95
C SER A 37 9.49 -5.16 6.33
N GLY A 38 8.55 -5.85 5.69
CA GLY A 38 8.84 -7.00 4.83
C GLY A 38 9.78 -6.62 3.68
N LYS A 39 10.15 -7.61 2.87
CA LYS A 39 11.06 -7.45 1.72
C LYS A 39 10.54 -6.40 0.73
N SER A 40 9.21 -6.19 0.70
CA SER A 40 8.57 -5.20 -0.17
C SER A 40 8.82 -3.73 0.20
N GLY A 41 9.33 -3.43 1.39
CA GLY A 41 9.44 -2.04 1.86
C GLY A 41 8.11 -1.46 2.37
N ILE A 42 7.03 -2.26 2.42
CA ILE A 42 5.71 -1.87 2.92
C ILE A 42 5.50 -2.40 4.33
N LYS A 43 4.97 -1.54 5.21
CA LYS A 43 4.54 -1.92 6.55
C LYS A 43 3.04 -2.21 6.56
N PHE A 44 2.68 -3.47 6.76
CA PHE A 44 1.31 -3.86 7.06
C PHE A 44 1.04 -3.81 8.57
N TYR A 45 -0.14 -3.38 8.98
CA TYR A 45 -0.46 -3.13 10.39
C TYR A 45 -1.84 -3.65 10.82
N ASP A 46 -2.88 -3.38 10.05
CA ASP A 46 -4.25 -3.81 10.33
C ASP A 46 -4.92 -4.25 9.03
N PRO A 47 -5.28 -5.53 8.88
CA PRO A 47 -5.80 -6.04 7.63
C PRO A 47 -7.15 -5.43 7.28
N HIS A 48 -7.96 -5.00 8.26
CA HIS A 48 -9.26 -4.40 8.01
C HIS A 48 -9.17 -2.96 7.55
N LEU A 49 -8.37 -2.14 8.21
CA LEU A 49 -8.17 -0.75 7.83
C LEU A 49 -7.44 -0.65 6.49
N GLN A 50 -6.35 -1.41 6.31
CA GLN A 50 -5.59 -1.35 5.06
C GLN A 50 -6.35 -1.94 3.87
N ALA A 51 -7.22 -2.93 4.08
CA ALA A 51 -8.11 -3.39 3.00
C ALA A 51 -9.02 -2.26 2.50
N LYS A 52 -9.58 -1.45 3.41
CA LYS A 52 -10.41 -0.29 3.02
C LYS A 52 -9.60 0.75 2.26
N GLU A 53 -8.39 1.06 2.73
CA GLU A 53 -7.47 1.99 2.06
C GLU A 53 -7.14 1.50 0.65
N PHE A 54 -6.77 0.22 0.50
CA PHE A 54 -6.41 -0.32 -0.79
C PHE A 54 -7.62 -0.40 -1.73
N ILE A 55 -8.81 -0.79 -1.25
CA ILE A 55 -10.02 -0.73 -2.09
C ILE A 55 -10.31 0.70 -2.54
N ALA A 56 -10.08 1.71 -1.69
CA ALA A 56 -10.19 3.11 -2.12
C ALA A 56 -9.22 3.42 -3.27
N TYR A 57 -7.96 2.97 -3.20
CA TYR A 57 -7.00 3.12 -4.29
C TYR A 57 -7.42 2.41 -5.57
N TYR A 58 -8.03 1.22 -5.46
CA TYR A 58 -8.58 0.51 -6.62
C TYR A 58 -9.63 1.37 -7.35
N ASN A 59 -10.47 2.06 -6.59
CA ASN A 59 -11.54 2.90 -7.13
C ASN A 59 -11.04 4.24 -7.67
N SER A 60 -9.95 4.79 -7.13
CA SER A 60 -9.50 6.16 -7.45
C SER A 60 -8.29 6.24 -8.39
N ILE A 61 -7.43 5.21 -8.42
CA ILE A 61 -6.19 5.22 -9.19
C ILE A 61 -6.39 4.47 -10.50
N ALA A 62 -6.43 5.21 -11.61
CA ALA A 62 -6.41 4.66 -12.95
C ALA A 62 -4.97 4.48 -13.43
N LEU A 63 -4.60 3.26 -13.84
CA LEU A 63 -3.30 2.96 -14.41
C LEU A 63 -3.25 3.30 -15.90
N THR A 64 -2.09 3.74 -16.39
CA THR A 64 -1.82 3.84 -17.83
C THR A 64 -1.66 2.44 -18.45
N PRO A 65 -1.74 2.31 -19.79
CA PRO A 65 -1.51 1.03 -20.45
C PRO A 65 -0.15 0.38 -20.12
N GLU A 66 0.90 1.18 -19.92
CA GLU A 66 2.23 0.70 -19.52
C GLU A 66 2.24 0.18 -18.07
N GLN A 67 1.55 0.89 -17.17
CA GLN A 67 1.40 0.48 -15.78
C GLN A 67 0.55 -0.78 -15.64
N GLU A 68 -0.48 -0.96 -16.47
CA GLU A 68 -1.27 -2.19 -16.53
C GLU A 68 -0.43 -3.40 -16.95
N LYS A 69 0.59 -3.23 -17.81
CA LYS A 69 1.53 -4.32 -18.13
C LYS A 69 2.32 -4.76 -16.90
N ILE A 70 2.77 -3.81 -16.07
CA ILE A 70 3.48 -4.09 -14.81
C ILE A 70 2.57 -4.89 -13.87
N LYS A 71 1.33 -4.43 -13.70
CA LYS A 71 0.33 -5.12 -12.86
C LYS A 71 0.04 -6.53 -13.39
N SER A 72 -0.15 -6.67 -14.70
CA SER A 72 -0.40 -7.96 -15.34
C SER A 72 0.76 -8.93 -15.14
N GLU A 73 2.00 -8.50 -15.35
CA GLU A 73 3.20 -9.31 -15.13
C GLU A 73 3.31 -9.77 -13.67
N ALA A 74 3.07 -8.87 -12.71
CA ALA A 74 3.14 -9.18 -11.29
C ALA A 74 2.08 -10.19 -10.85
N LEU A 75 0.81 -9.89 -11.17
CA LEU A 75 -0.35 -10.57 -10.60
C LEU A 75 -0.70 -11.87 -11.33
N SER A 76 -0.34 -12.02 -12.61
CA SER A 76 -0.56 -13.28 -13.35
C SER A 76 0.22 -14.46 -12.76
N ALA A 77 1.32 -14.18 -12.05
CA ALA A 77 2.19 -15.19 -11.43
C ALA A 77 1.77 -15.60 -10.01
N ILE A 78 0.62 -15.11 -9.50
CA ILE A 78 0.11 -15.41 -8.18
C ILE A 78 -1.28 -16.04 -8.33
N SER A 79 -1.49 -17.25 -7.81
CA SER A 79 -2.81 -17.88 -7.77
C SER A 79 -3.77 -17.06 -6.90
N ALA A 80 -5.02 -16.93 -7.33
CA ALA A 80 -6.04 -16.23 -6.55
C ALA A 80 -6.33 -16.99 -5.24
N PRO A 81 -6.25 -16.34 -4.07
CA PRO A 81 -6.41 -17.02 -2.77
C PRO A 81 -7.79 -17.66 -2.58
N CYS A 82 -8.83 -17.06 -3.17
CA CYS A 82 -10.21 -17.50 -3.06
C CYS A 82 -10.61 -18.62 -4.03
N CYS A 83 -9.90 -18.73 -5.16
CA CYS A 83 -10.19 -19.66 -6.24
C CYS A 83 -8.92 -19.92 -7.06
N SER A 84 -8.15 -20.94 -6.70
CA SER A 84 -6.80 -21.19 -7.23
C SER A 84 -6.74 -21.55 -8.72
N ASN A 85 -7.90 -21.75 -9.37
CA ASN A 85 -8.01 -21.97 -10.80
C ASN A 85 -7.72 -20.71 -11.63
N TYR A 86 -7.72 -19.54 -10.98
CA TYR A 86 -7.42 -18.25 -11.59
C TYR A 86 -6.19 -17.62 -10.94
N SER A 87 -5.57 -16.66 -11.62
CA SER A 87 -4.58 -15.79 -10.98
C SER A 87 -5.27 -14.65 -10.24
N ILE A 88 -4.55 -14.00 -9.32
CA ILE A 88 -5.06 -12.82 -8.60
C ILE A 88 -5.20 -11.59 -9.51
N LEU A 89 -4.70 -11.65 -10.76
CA LEU A 89 -4.93 -10.62 -11.77
C LEU A 89 -6.40 -10.59 -12.20
N THR A 90 -6.96 -11.74 -12.59
CA THR A 90 -8.32 -11.83 -13.12
C THR A 90 -9.32 -12.21 -12.03
N CYS A 91 -8.93 -13.09 -11.10
CA CYS A 91 -9.79 -13.71 -10.10
C CYS A 91 -11.06 -14.35 -10.70
N CYS A 92 -11.79 -15.12 -9.90
CA CYS A 92 -13.14 -15.56 -10.28
C CYS A 92 -14.19 -14.45 -10.07
N CYS A 93 -13.90 -13.45 -9.23
CA CYS A 93 -14.82 -12.38 -8.87
C CYS A 93 -14.07 -11.16 -8.25
N PRO A 94 -14.64 -9.94 -8.35
CA PRO A 94 -14.08 -8.74 -7.74
C PRO A 94 -14.46 -8.65 -6.24
N CYS A 95 -14.12 -9.68 -5.45
CA CYS A 95 -14.32 -9.66 -4.00
C CYS A 95 -13.42 -8.62 -3.31
N ASN A 96 -13.71 -8.31 -2.06
CA ASN A 96 -12.95 -7.34 -1.27
C ASN A 96 -11.46 -7.71 -1.16
N LEU A 97 -11.12 -9.01 -1.06
CA LEU A 97 -9.71 -9.44 -1.10
C LEU A 97 -9.04 -9.08 -2.44
N ALA A 98 -9.68 -9.42 -3.57
CA ALA A 98 -9.16 -9.12 -4.89
C ALA A 98 -9.01 -7.61 -5.12
N LYS A 99 -10.04 -6.82 -4.77
CA LYS A 99 -10.00 -5.35 -4.87
C LYS A 99 -8.89 -4.74 -4.01
N SER A 100 -8.67 -5.26 -2.79
CA SER A 100 -7.56 -4.80 -1.95
C SER A 100 -6.19 -5.08 -2.59
N VAL A 101 -5.99 -6.25 -3.21
CA VAL A 101 -4.75 -6.57 -3.94
C VAL A 101 -4.58 -5.66 -5.15
N TRP A 102 -5.65 -5.44 -5.93
CA TRP A 102 -5.62 -4.59 -7.11
C TRP A 102 -5.31 -3.14 -6.76
N GLY A 103 -5.91 -2.63 -5.69
CA GLY A 103 -5.68 -1.26 -5.25
C GLY A 103 -4.31 -1.03 -4.64
N LEU A 104 -3.79 -1.98 -3.84
CA LEU A 104 -2.40 -1.97 -3.41
C LEU A 104 -1.47 -1.92 -4.63
N SER A 105 -1.73 -2.76 -5.63
CA SER A 105 -0.93 -2.78 -6.86
C SER A 105 -0.99 -1.45 -7.60
N ASN A 106 -2.18 -0.84 -7.72
CA ASN A 106 -2.34 0.45 -8.39
C ASN A 106 -1.54 1.54 -7.66
N PHE A 107 -1.64 1.62 -6.34
CA PHE A 107 -0.91 2.58 -5.51
C PHE A 107 0.61 2.42 -5.65
N LEU A 108 1.13 1.20 -5.56
CA LEU A 108 2.56 0.94 -5.67
C LEU A 108 3.12 1.29 -7.07
N ILE A 109 2.35 1.03 -8.12
CA ILE A 109 2.79 1.30 -9.50
C ILE A 109 2.69 2.79 -9.83
N ALA A 110 1.54 3.41 -9.54
CA ALA A 110 1.27 4.78 -9.94
C ALA A 110 2.02 5.81 -9.10
N ASP A 111 2.03 5.64 -7.79
CA ASP A 111 2.51 6.67 -6.85
C ASP A 111 3.95 6.40 -6.40
N HIS A 112 4.37 5.14 -6.45
CA HIS A 112 5.69 4.71 -5.97
C HIS A 112 6.60 4.10 -7.05
N ASN A 113 6.12 4.00 -8.29
CA ASN A 113 6.88 3.51 -9.44
C ASN A 113 7.50 2.12 -9.22
N TYR A 114 6.78 1.22 -8.52
CA TYR A 114 7.23 -0.15 -8.28
C TYR A 114 7.29 -0.95 -9.59
N SER A 115 8.33 -1.76 -9.72
CA SER A 115 8.44 -2.78 -10.78
C SER A 115 7.52 -3.98 -10.52
N ALA A 116 7.30 -4.80 -11.54
CA ALA A 116 6.44 -5.99 -11.44
C ALA A 116 6.92 -6.95 -10.32
N LYS A 117 8.24 -7.09 -10.16
CA LYS A 117 8.84 -7.89 -9.09
C LYS A 117 8.48 -7.35 -7.70
N GLN A 118 8.61 -6.05 -7.47
CA GLN A 118 8.30 -5.43 -6.18
C GLN A 118 6.81 -5.50 -5.86
N VAL A 119 5.95 -5.30 -6.87
CA VAL A 119 4.49 -5.47 -6.72
C VAL A 119 4.15 -6.91 -6.33
N LYS A 120 4.73 -7.90 -7.01
CA LYS A 120 4.52 -9.31 -6.69
C LYS A 120 4.94 -9.64 -5.25
N GLU A 121 6.08 -9.12 -4.81
CA GLU A 121 6.56 -9.29 -3.44
C GLU A 121 5.60 -8.66 -2.42
N ALA A 122 5.21 -7.39 -2.61
CA ALA A 122 4.27 -6.69 -1.73
C ALA A 122 2.91 -7.36 -1.64
N VAL A 123 2.36 -7.81 -2.78
CA VAL A 123 1.07 -8.50 -2.82
C VAL A 123 1.14 -9.86 -2.14
N SER A 124 2.23 -10.61 -2.32
CA SER A 124 2.42 -11.90 -1.64
C SER A 124 2.50 -11.70 -0.11
N GLU A 125 3.19 -10.65 0.33
CA GLU A 125 3.27 -10.29 1.75
C GLU A 125 1.91 -9.84 2.30
N TRP A 126 1.12 -9.06 1.53
CA TRP A 126 -0.24 -8.68 1.92
C TRP A 126 -1.17 -9.90 2.06
N ILE A 127 -1.13 -10.82 1.08
CA ILE A 127 -1.92 -12.06 1.13
C ILE A 127 -1.55 -12.87 2.38
N HIS A 128 -0.26 -13.06 2.66
CA HIS A 128 0.17 -13.75 3.87
C HIS A 128 -0.20 -13.01 5.16
N PHE A 129 -0.12 -11.67 5.15
CA PHE A 129 -0.47 -10.85 6.31
C PHE A 129 -1.95 -10.97 6.67
N THR A 130 -2.83 -10.99 5.66
CA THR A 130 -4.28 -11.10 5.85
C THR A 130 -4.73 -12.48 6.31
N ASN A 131 -3.96 -13.53 6.02
CA ASN A 131 -4.18 -14.88 6.53
C ASN A 131 -2.84 -15.63 6.69
N LYS A 132 -2.37 -15.72 7.94
CA LYS A 132 -1.07 -16.32 8.27
C LYS A 132 -1.03 -17.83 8.05
N ASP A 133 -2.17 -18.49 8.17
CA ASP A 133 -2.31 -19.94 7.96
C ASP A 133 -2.42 -20.30 6.48
N GLY A 134 -2.59 -19.29 5.63
CA GLY A 134 -2.70 -19.42 4.18
C GLY A 134 -4.13 -19.70 3.71
N TYR A 135 -4.32 -19.58 2.40
CA TYR A 135 -5.62 -19.77 1.77
C TYR A 135 -5.69 -21.13 1.07
N ALA A 136 -6.82 -21.82 1.21
CA ALA A 136 -7.04 -23.13 0.61
C ALA A 136 -7.30 -23.07 -0.90
N GLY A 137 -7.59 -21.88 -1.47
CA GLY A 137 -7.85 -21.73 -2.90
C GLY A 137 -9.25 -22.17 -3.33
N ASN A 138 -10.16 -22.45 -2.40
CA ASN A 138 -11.48 -23.00 -2.72
C ASN A 138 -12.65 -22.34 -1.96
N ALA A 139 -12.42 -21.21 -1.31
CA ALA A 139 -13.44 -20.47 -0.55
C ALA A 139 -14.72 -20.22 -1.37
N CYS A 140 -14.58 -19.91 -2.66
CA CYS A 140 -15.72 -19.69 -3.56
C CYS A 140 -16.59 -20.95 -3.75
N TYR A 141 -15.98 -22.13 -3.81
CA TYR A 141 -16.70 -23.40 -3.98
C TYR A 141 -17.32 -23.91 -2.69
N ARG A 142 -16.86 -23.41 -1.54
CA ARG A 142 -17.34 -23.79 -0.20
C ARG A 142 -18.33 -22.79 0.41
N GLY A 143 -18.75 -21.77 -0.35
CA GLY A 143 -19.65 -20.74 0.15
C GLY A 143 -19.04 -19.84 1.23
N ARG A 144 -17.70 -19.73 1.27
CA ARG A 144 -16.95 -18.91 2.25
C ARG A 144 -16.66 -17.49 1.75
N CYS A 145 -17.31 -17.06 0.66
CA CYS A 145 -17.08 -15.76 0.04
C CYS A 145 -17.17 -14.59 1.03
N ASP A 146 -18.20 -14.59 1.87
CA ASP A 146 -18.45 -13.53 2.86
C ASP A 146 -17.66 -13.73 4.17
N SER A 147 -16.86 -14.79 4.29
CA SER A 147 -16.06 -15.00 5.50
C SER A 147 -14.86 -14.03 5.53
N PRO A 148 -14.35 -13.68 6.72
CA PRO A 148 -13.17 -12.84 6.87
C PRO A 148 -11.92 -13.44 6.20
N PHE A 149 -10.99 -12.57 5.79
CA PHE A 149 -9.72 -12.98 5.15
C PHE A 149 -8.94 -14.00 5.99
N GLY A 150 -8.77 -13.70 7.29
CA GLY A 150 -8.03 -14.54 8.23
C GLY A 150 -8.69 -15.88 8.57
N GLU A 151 -9.91 -16.13 8.08
CA GLU A 151 -10.61 -17.40 8.22
C GLU A 151 -10.76 -18.12 6.87
N ASP A 152 -9.83 -17.93 5.94
CA ASP A 152 -9.90 -18.54 4.59
C ASP A 152 -11.14 -18.08 3.79
N GLY A 153 -11.53 -16.81 3.98
CA GLY A 153 -12.61 -16.15 3.25
C GLY A 153 -12.14 -15.03 2.32
N CYS A 154 -13.09 -14.38 1.66
CA CYS A 154 -12.82 -13.34 0.65
C CYS A 154 -13.39 -11.96 1.02
N GLY A 155 -13.99 -11.85 2.22
CA GLY A 155 -14.57 -10.62 2.76
C GLY A 155 -15.78 -10.09 2.00
N GLY A 156 -16.42 -10.90 1.15
CA GLY A 156 -17.62 -10.54 0.40
C GLY A 156 -17.40 -9.56 -0.75
N MET A 157 -18.51 -9.10 -1.34
CA MET A 157 -18.53 -8.16 -2.47
C MET A 157 -18.87 -6.71 -2.08
N ASP A 158 -19.50 -6.52 -0.92
CA ASP A 158 -19.93 -5.21 -0.45
C ASP A 158 -18.74 -4.50 0.22
N GLU A 159 -18.20 -3.48 -0.43
CA GLU A 159 -17.03 -2.71 0.07
C GLU A 159 -17.32 -1.98 1.39
N ARG A 160 -18.60 -1.79 1.75
CA ARG A 160 -19.01 -1.22 3.04
C ARG A 160 -18.93 -2.24 4.17
N LYS A 161 -18.88 -3.53 3.82
CA LYS A 161 -18.82 -4.67 4.72
C LYS A 161 -17.55 -5.46 4.45
N ILE A 162 -16.42 -4.84 4.73
CA ILE A 162 -15.20 -5.63 4.83
C ILE A 162 -15.23 -6.22 6.24
N PHE A 163 -15.12 -7.56 6.29
CA PHE A 163 -15.11 -8.45 7.47
C PHE A 163 -16.51 -8.87 7.94
#